data_AF-A0A932GA93-F1
#
_entry.id   AF-A0A932GA93-F1
#
_cell.length_a   1.000
_cell.length_b   1.000
_cell.length_c   1.000
_cell.angle_alpha   90.00
_cell.angle_beta   90.00
_cell.angle_gamma   90.00
#
_symmetry.space_group_name_H-M   'P 1'
#
loop_
_entity.id
_entity.type
_entity.pdbx_description
1 polymer ?
#
loop_
_entity_poly.entity_id
_entity_poly.type
_entity_poly.pdbx_seq_one_letter_code
_entity_poly.pdbx_strand_id
1 'polypeptide(L)' 'MIAREQLARLAELYDQYQHSLRPLSPERAAACKAFKVLLDQLHATHAADVAFDTFRRETILRCREYLKKNRPT' A
#
# COMPACT_ATOMS: atom_id res chain seq x y z
N MET A 1 -14.59 5.07 2.13
CA MET A 1 -13.71 5.86 1.23
C MET A 1 -12.38 6.06 1.96
N ILE A 2 -11.25 5.63 1.40
CA ILE A 2 -9.93 5.73 2.05
C ILE A 2 -9.47 7.20 2.04
N ALA A 3 -9.02 7.71 3.19
CA ALA A 3 -8.53 9.08 3.29
C ALA A 3 -7.21 9.27 2.52
N ARG A 4 -6.93 10.50 2.05
CA ARG A 4 -5.71 10.80 1.28
C ARG A 4 -4.44 10.48 2.06
N GLU A 5 -4.42 10.72 3.36
CA GLU A 5 -3.27 10.43 4.23
C GLU A 5 -3.01 8.92 4.35
N GLN A 6 -4.07 8.12 4.44
CA GLN A 6 -3.98 6.66 4.47
C GLN A 6 -3.45 6.13 3.12
N LEU A 7 -3.90 6.71 2.01
CA LEU A 7 -3.40 6.37 0.68
C LEU A 7 -1.91 6.77 0.50
N ALA A 8 -1.52 7.94 0.98
CA ALA A 8 -0.12 8.37 0.96
C ALA A 8 0.77 7.40 1.74
N ARG A 9 0.33 7.00 2.95
CA ARG A 9 1.06 6.03 3.76
C ARG A 9 1.16 4.65 3.12
N LEU A 10 0.08 4.16 2.52
CA LEU A 10 0.09 2.93 1.74
C LEU A 10 1.05 3.02 0.55
N ALA A 11 1.07 4.15 -0.15
CA ALA A 11 1.94 4.38 -1.30
C ALA A 11 3.42 4.39 -0.91
N GLU A 12 3.79 5.00 0.22
CA GLU A 12 5.15 4.95 0.75
C GLU A 12 5.58 3.54 1.13
N LEU A 13 4.73 2.80 1.85
CA LEU A 13 5.01 1.42 2.25
C LEU A 13 5.12 0.49 1.03
N TYR A 14 4.28 0.72 0.02
CA TYR A 14 4.34 0.01 -1.25
C TYR A 14 5.63 0.32 -2.02
N ASP A 15 6.05 1.59 -2.05
CA ASP A 15 7.31 2.03 -2.67
C ASP A 15 8.53 1.39 -1.97
N GLN A 16 8.56 1.42 -0.64
CA GLN A 16 9.63 0.80 0.15
C GLN A 16 9.66 -0.72 0.00
N TYR A 17 8.50 -1.36 -0.17
CA TYR A 17 8.40 -2.79 -0.43
C TYR A 17 8.89 -3.19 -1.84
N GLN A 18 8.56 -2.39 -2.86
CA GLN A 18 8.88 -2.63 -4.27
C GLN A 18 10.29 -2.20 -4.66
N HIS A 19 10.73 -1.02 -4.22
CA HIS A 19 12.03 -0.42 -4.57
C HIS A 19 13.12 -0.69 -3.52
N SER A 20 12.90 -1.63 -2.58
CA SER A 20 13.99 -2.02 -1.68
C SER A 20 15.13 -2.63 -2.49
N LEU A 21 16.26 -1.92 -2.54
CA LEU A 21 17.49 -2.31 -3.25
C LEU A 21 18.03 -3.68 -2.78
N ARG A 22 17.62 -4.13 -1.59
CA ARG A 22 17.98 -5.41 -1.02
C ARG A 22 16.71 -6.24 -0.80
N PRO A 23 16.44 -7.27 -1.60
CA PRO A 23 15.21 -8.07 -1.50
C PRO A 23 15.09 -8.85 -0.17
N LEU A 24 16.19 -9.01 0.58
CA LEU A 24 16.24 -9.68 1.88
C LEU A 24 16.45 -8.70 3.05
N SER A 25 16.27 -7.41 2.82
CA SER A 25 16.46 -6.42 3.88
C SER A 25 15.37 -6.53 4.95
N PRO A 26 15.72 -6.39 6.24
CA PRO A 26 14.73 -6.32 7.31
C PRO A 26 13.78 -5.13 7.10
N GLU A 27 14.24 -4.05 6.45
CA GLU A 27 13.40 -2.91 6.08
C GLU A 27 12.29 -3.29 5.10
N ARG A 28 12.59 -4.10 4.08
CA ARG A 28 11.56 -4.61 3.15
C ARG A 28 10.55 -5.50 3.85
N ALA A 29 11.02 -6.37 4.75
CA ALA A 29 10.14 -7.25 5.52
C ALA A 29 9.22 -6.45 6.45
N ALA A 30 9.76 -5.42 7.11
CA ALA A 30 8.99 -4.51 7.95
C ALA A 30 7.96 -3.70 7.13
N ALA A 31 8.36 -3.15 5.98
CA ALA A 31 7.46 -2.42 5.09
C ALA A 31 6.34 -3.32 4.53
N CYS A 32 6.67 -4.56 4.14
CA CYS A 32 5.68 -5.55 3.70
C CYS A 32 4.67 -5.88 4.81
N LYS A 33 5.15 -6.09 6.04
CA LYS A 33 4.29 -6.37 7.19
C LYS A 33 3.38 -5.18 7.50
N ALA A 34 3.95 -3.97 7.55
CA ALA A 34 3.18 -2.75 7.79
C ALA A 34 2.14 -2.49 6.69
N PHE A 35 2.50 -2.71 5.42
CA PHE A 35 1.58 -2.58 4.28
C PHE A 35 0.41 -3.55 4.42
N LYS A 36 0.68 -4.83 4.71
CA LYS A 36 -0.39 -5.84 4.89
C LYS A 36 -1.31 -5.51 6.06
N VAL A 37 -0.77 -5.11 7.21
CA VAL A 37 -1.58 -4.74 8.38
C VAL A 37 -2.47 -3.55 8.08
N LEU A 38 -1.93 -2.50 7.45
CA LEU A 38 -2.72 -1.33 7.10
C LEU A 38 -3.78 -1.65 6.05
N LEU A 39 -3.45 -2.50 5.07
CA LEU A 39 -4.40 -2.94 4.06
C LEU A 39 -5.56 -3.74 4.66
N ASP A 40 -5.27 -4.64 5.61
CA ASP A 40 -6.27 -5.44 6.33
C ASP A 40 -7.20 -4.55 7.16
N GLN A 41 -6.64 -3.59 7.91
CA GLN A 41 -7.42 -2.62 8.68
C GLN A 41 -8.34 -1.77 7.79
N LEU A 42 -7.83 -1.28 6.66
CA LEU A 42 -8.60 -0.47 5.73
C LEU A 42 -9.68 -1.29 5.02
N HIS A 43 -9.40 -2.56 4.73
CA HIS A 43 -10.38 -3.48 4.16
C HIS A 43 -11.53 -3.69 5.15
N ALA A 44 -11.22 -4.07 6.39
CA ALA A 44 -12.21 -4.29 7.44
C ALA A 44 -13.04 -3.03 7.74
N THR A 45 -12.43 -1.84 7.67
CA THR A 45 -13.09 -0.57 8.03
C THR A 45 -13.92 0.03 6.89
N HIS A 46 -13.48 -0.14 5.63
CA HIS A 46 -14.05 0.61 4.50
C HIS A 46 -14.56 -0.25 3.35
N ALA A 47 -14.28 -1.55 3.35
CA ALA A 47 -14.57 -2.43 2.21
C ALA A 47 -14.85 -3.88 2.65
N ALA A 48 -15.43 -4.08 3.83
CA ALA A 48 -15.71 -5.42 4.38
C ALA A 48 -16.58 -6.27 3.44
N ASP A 49 -17.48 -5.64 2.68
CA ASP A 49 -18.34 -6.28 1.68
C ASP A 49 -17.64 -6.64 0.35
N VAL A 50 -16.39 -6.22 0.16
CA VAL A 50 -15.61 -6.50 -1.06
C VAL A 50 -14.64 -7.63 -0.77
N ALA A 51 -14.40 -8.53 -1.72
CA ALA A 51 -13.35 -9.53 -1.57
C ALA A 51 -11.97 -8.87 -1.36
N PHE A 52 -11.22 -9.31 -0.35
CA PHE A 52 -9.92 -8.74 0.00
C PHE A 52 -8.95 -8.67 -1.18
N ASP A 53 -8.94 -9.69 -2.06
CA ASP A 53 -8.04 -9.72 -3.21
C ASP A 53 -8.37 -8.61 -4.23
N THR A 54 -9.66 -8.32 -4.42
CA THR A 54 -10.15 -7.21 -5.26
C THR A 54 -9.74 -5.88 -4.64
N PHE A 55 -9.99 -5.70 -3.35
CA PHE A 55 -9.60 -4.50 -2.62
C PHE A 55 -8.09 -4.25 -2.66
N ARG A 56 -7.29 -5.31 -2.51
CA ARG A 56 -5.83 -5.26 -2.61
C ARG A 56 -5.37 -4.76 -3.97
N ARG A 57 -5.91 -5.32 -5.07
CA ARG A 57 -5.54 -4.92 -6.44
C ARG A 57 -5.85 -3.46 -6.70
N GLU A 58 -7.06 -3.02 -6.36
CA GLU A 58 -7.48 -1.62 -6.50
C GLU A 58 -6.61 -0.67 -5.67
N THR A 59 -6.29 -1.04 -4.44
CA THR A 59 -5.45 -0.22 -3.55
C THR A 59 -4.03 -0.10 -4.11
N ILE A 60 -3.46 -1.17 -4.65
CA ILE A 60 -2.15 -1.14 -5.31
C ILE A 60 -2.17 -0.21 -6.53
N LEU A 61 -3.21 -0.28 -7.36
CA LEU A 61 -3.35 0.63 -8.52
C LEU A 61 -3.36 2.10 -8.06
N ARG A 62 -4.17 2.43 -7.04
CA ARG A 62 -4.22 3.78 -6.47
C ARG A 62 -2.88 4.22 -5.87
N CYS A 63 -2.13 3.32 -5.24
CA CYS A 63 -0.78 3.62 -4.74
C CYS A 63 0.16 3.96 -5.90
N ARG A 64 0.14 3.19 -6.99
CA ARG A 64 0.96 3.46 -8.18
C ARG A 64 0.60 4.80 -8.84
N GLU A 65 -0.69 5.10 -8.96
CA GLU A 65 -1.15 6.39 -9.48
C GLU A 65 -0.74 7.55 -8.58
N TYR A 66 -0.83 7.38 -7.26
CA TYR A 66 -0.38 8.37 -6.29
C TYR A 66 1.12 8.64 -6.44
N LEU A 67 1.95 7.59 -6.49
CA LEU A 67 3.38 7.71 -6.68
C LEU A 67 3.71 8.39 -8.01
N LYS A 68 3.05 8.02 -9.11
CA LYS A 68 3.25 8.64 -10.43
C LYS A 68 2.93 10.14 -10.43
N LYS A 69 1.90 10.56 -9.69
CA LYS A 69 1.51 11.97 -9.60
C LYS A 69 2.39 12.80 -8.66
N ASN A 70 2.98 12.19 -7.64
CA ASN A 70 3.72 12.89 -6.57
C ASN A 70 5.25 12.70 -6.61
N ARG A 71 5.76 11.75 -7.40
CA ARG A 71 7.18 11.66 -7.79
C ARG A 71 7.30 11.88 -9.30
N PRO A 72 7.50 13.13 -9.76
CA PRO A 72 8.06 13.33 -11.09
C PRO A 72 9.47 12.73 -11.08
N THR A 73 9.71 11.74 -11.95
CA THR A 73 11.07 11.32 -12.34
C THR A 73 11.85 12.48 -12.91
#